data_AF-A0A553ECR7-F1
#
_entry.id   AF-A0A553ECR7-F1
#
_cell.length_a   1.000
_cell.length_b   1.000
_cell.length_c   1.000
_cell.angle_alpha   90.00
_cell.angle_beta   90.00
_cell.angle_gamma   90.00
#
_symmetry.space_group_name_H-M   'P 1'
#
loop_
_entity.id
_entity.type
_entity.pdbx_description
1 polymer ?
#
loop_
_entity_poly.entity_id
_entity_poly.type
_entity_poly.pdbx_seq_one_letter_code
_entity_poly.pdbx_strand_id
1 'polypeptide(L)'
;MLNAYIDKEDVLRLLYETEDINGLINRSDFQKKIGNLKAKKKPKLEKGCNVRIKNRQNLIDSISNYINDVKAGKEKHEIRSYIETHAGVKIGRRSCCIIKVDKETKKEIAKLDMDSFIVERDFIMKILKISKPTLLRFIEICIITQHVEYVNVYASGILKKEKMCLFYYDLGEIKNNLLNIE
;
A
#
# COMPACT_ATOMS: atom_id res chain seq x y z
N MET A 1 23.27 -3.97 -13.26
CA MET A 1 22.25 -3.49 -12.30
C MET A 1 21.48 -4.71 -11.80
N LEU A 2 21.61 -5.06 -10.53
CA LEU A 2 21.01 -6.25 -9.91
C LEU A 2 19.52 -5.98 -9.60
N ASN A 3 18.67 -5.96 -10.63
CA ASN A 3 17.21 -5.96 -10.49
C ASN A 3 16.63 -7.39 -10.61
N ALA A 4 17.40 -8.37 -10.15
CA ALA A 4 17.00 -9.78 -10.12
C ALA A 4 16.69 -10.17 -8.68
N TYR A 5 15.59 -10.88 -8.47
CA TYR A 5 15.35 -11.53 -7.18
C TYR A 5 16.32 -12.71 -7.08
N ILE A 6 17.02 -12.82 -5.96
CA ILE A 6 17.96 -13.89 -5.68
C ILE A 6 17.39 -14.73 -4.53
N ASP A 7 17.56 -16.05 -4.61
CA ASP A 7 17.18 -16.92 -3.51
C ASP A 7 18.03 -16.67 -2.27
N LYS A 8 17.40 -16.65 -1.09
CA LYS A 8 18.10 -16.61 0.19
C LYS A 8 19.05 -17.80 0.34
N GLU A 9 18.64 -18.99 -0.11
CA GLU A 9 19.47 -20.20 -0.03
C GLU A 9 20.71 -20.11 -0.92
N ASP A 10 20.57 -19.51 -2.10
CA ASP A 10 21.70 -19.27 -3.00
C ASP A 10 22.71 -18.29 -2.37
N VAL A 11 22.23 -17.23 -1.70
CA VAL A 11 23.08 -16.28 -0.97
C VAL A 11 23.78 -16.96 0.22
N LEU A 12 23.06 -17.78 0.99
CA LEU A 12 23.64 -18.51 2.12
C LEU A 12 24.71 -19.49 1.66
N ARG A 13 24.45 -20.25 0.60
CA ARG A 13 25.44 -21.16 0.01
C ARG A 13 26.70 -20.39 -0.44
N LEU A 14 26.54 -19.24 -1.09
CA LEU A 14 27.69 -18.41 -1.47
C LEU A 14 28.51 -17.94 -0.26
N LEU A 15 27.85 -17.60 0.85
CA LEU A 15 28.54 -17.22 2.08
C LEU A 15 29.29 -18.41 2.70
N TYR A 16 28.73 -19.62 2.65
CA TYR A 16 29.41 -20.84 3.13
C TYR A 16 30.56 -21.30 2.23
N GLU A 17 30.44 -21.13 0.91
CA GLU A 17 31.45 -21.54 -0.08
C GLU A 17 32.57 -20.52 -0.27
N THR A 18 32.49 -19.36 0.37
CA THR A 18 33.52 -18.34 0.24
C THR A 18 34.46 -18.46 1.43
N GLU A 19 35.69 -18.90 1.16
CA GLU A 19 36.77 -18.91 2.15
C GLU A 19 36.95 -17.50 2.72
N ASP A 20 36.90 -17.39 4.04
CA ASP A 20 37.18 -16.16 4.76
C ASP A 20 38.65 -16.14 5.19
N ILE A 21 39.28 -14.98 5.07
CA ILE A 21 40.61 -14.74 5.63
C ILE A 21 40.39 -13.81 6.81
N ASN A 22 40.50 -14.34 8.03
CA ASN A 22 40.25 -13.60 9.28
C ASN A 22 38.84 -12.97 9.34
N GLY A 23 37.80 -13.69 8.91
CA GLY A 23 36.42 -13.18 8.92
C GLY A 23 36.13 -12.12 7.84
N LEU A 24 37.05 -11.91 6.89
CA LEU A 24 36.86 -11.00 5.76
C LEU A 24 36.74 -11.79 4.45
N ILE A 25 35.78 -11.38 3.63
CA ILE A 25 35.51 -11.96 2.31
C ILE A 25 36.13 -11.07 1.23
N ASN A 26 36.81 -11.68 0.24
CA ASN A 26 37.28 -10.96 -0.94
C ASN A 26 36.10 -10.44 -1.77
N ARG A 27 35.97 -9.11 -1.83
CA ARG A 27 34.88 -8.42 -2.54
C ARG A 27 34.79 -8.76 -4.02
N SER A 28 35.93 -8.86 -4.72
CA SER A 28 35.96 -9.13 -6.17
C SER A 28 35.43 -10.53 -6.47
N ASP A 29 35.88 -11.52 -5.73
CA ASP A 29 35.48 -12.91 -5.96
C ASP A 29 34.04 -13.16 -5.55
N PHE A 30 33.59 -12.53 -4.46
CA PHE A 30 32.19 -12.55 -4.05
C PHE A 30 31.28 -11.90 -5.10
N GLN A 31 31.69 -10.78 -5.70
CA GLN A 31 30.94 -10.14 -6.78
C GLN A 31 30.86 -11.01 -8.04
N LYS A 32 31.94 -11.70 -8.42
CA LYS A 32 31.92 -12.67 -9.53
C LYS A 32 30.95 -13.82 -9.25
N LYS A 33 30.97 -14.36 -8.04
CA LYS A 33 30.07 -15.45 -7.62
C LYS A 33 28.60 -15.01 -7.63
N ILE A 34 28.28 -13.81 -7.13
CA ILE A 34 26.93 -13.23 -7.23
C ILE A 34 26.51 -13.03 -8.68
N GLY A 35 27.42 -12.55 -9.54
CA GLY A 35 27.14 -12.34 -10.97
C GLY A 35 26.74 -13.61 -11.71
N ASN A 36 27.13 -14.78 -11.22
CA ASN A 36 26.80 -16.09 -11.79
C ASN A 36 25.47 -16.68 -11.28
N LEU A 37 24.81 -16.05 -10.30
CA LEU A 37 23.52 -16.52 -9.82
C LEU A 37 22.44 -16.34 -10.88
N LYS A 38 21.60 -17.37 -11.06
CA LYS A 38 20.44 -17.27 -11.94
C LYS A 38 19.43 -16.29 -11.34
N ALA A 39 19.08 -15.27 -12.11
CA ALA A 39 18.01 -14.35 -11.76
C ALA A 39 16.69 -15.11 -11.61
N LYS A 40 16.07 -15.05 -10.42
CA LYS A 40 14.71 -15.57 -10.23
C LYS A 40 13.70 -14.50 -10.63
N LYS A 41 12.55 -14.96 -11.11
CA LYS A 41 11.38 -14.10 -11.30
C LYS A 41 10.97 -13.54 -9.94
N LYS A 42 10.46 -12.31 -9.94
CA LYS A 42 9.81 -11.71 -8.76
C LYS A 42 8.83 -12.72 -8.16
N PRO A 43 8.92 -13.02 -6.85
CA PRO A 43 7.90 -13.83 -6.21
C PRO A 43 6.55 -13.17 -6.48
N LYS A 44 5.65 -13.92 -7.11
CA LYS A 44 4.24 -13.54 -7.11
C LYS A 44 3.83 -13.60 -5.64
N LEU A 45 3.19 -12.56 -5.13
CA LEU A 45 2.37 -12.70 -3.93
C LEU A 45 1.52 -13.95 -4.17
N GLU A 46 1.60 -14.94 -3.27
CA GLU A 46 0.75 -16.11 -3.38
C GLU A 46 -0.67 -15.59 -3.61
N LYS A 47 -1.28 -15.99 -4.74
CA LYS A 47 -2.70 -15.71 -4.94
C LYS A 47 -3.37 -16.27 -3.71
N GLY A 48 -4.05 -15.39 -2.98
CA GLY A 48 -4.60 -15.68 -1.67
C GLY A 48 -5.30 -17.03 -1.68
N CYS A 49 -5.08 -17.78 -0.60
CA CYS A 49 -5.86 -18.93 -0.17
C CYS A 49 -7.22 -18.99 -0.89
N ASN A 50 -7.53 -20.11 -1.58
CA ASN A 50 -8.79 -20.38 -2.31
C ASN A 50 -10.01 -20.26 -1.37
N VAL A 51 -10.33 -19.05 -0.93
CA VAL A 51 -11.31 -18.74 0.11
C VAL A 51 -12.50 -18.16 -0.61
N ARG A 52 -13.53 -18.97 -0.75
CA ARG A 52 -14.82 -18.53 -1.28
C ARG A 52 -15.42 -17.46 -0.37
N ILE A 53 -15.55 -16.24 -0.89
CA ILE A 53 -16.21 -15.14 -0.19
C ILE A 53 -17.70 -15.12 -0.55
N LYS A 54 -18.55 -15.33 0.45
CA LYS A 54 -19.99 -15.16 0.30
C LYS A 54 -20.33 -13.69 0.05
N ASN A 55 -21.35 -13.42 -0.77
CA ASN A 55 -21.86 -12.08 -1.09
C ASN A 55 -20.80 -11.13 -1.68
N ARG A 56 -19.81 -11.67 -2.39
CA ARG A 56 -18.71 -10.92 -3.01
C ARG A 56 -19.19 -9.75 -3.88
N GLN A 57 -20.23 -9.98 -4.71
CA GLN A 57 -20.77 -8.92 -5.57
C GLN A 57 -21.36 -7.77 -4.75
N ASN A 58 -22.13 -8.08 -3.69
CA ASN A 58 -22.68 -7.06 -2.80
C ASN A 58 -21.59 -6.21 -2.14
N LEU A 59 -20.44 -6.80 -1.79
CA LEU A 59 -19.30 -6.04 -1.25
C LEU A 59 -18.72 -5.08 -2.29
N ILE A 60 -18.52 -5.56 -3.53
CA ILE A 60 -18.03 -4.76 -4.66
C ILE A 60 -19.00 -3.60 -4.98
N ASP A 61 -20.30 -3.87 -4.94
CA ASP A 61 -21.34 -2.88 -5.20
C ASP A 61 -21.37 -1.82 -4.09
N SER A 62 -21.31 -2.22 -2.81
CA SER A 62 -21.22 -1.29 -1.67
C SER A 62 -20.01 -0.36 -1.78
N ILE A 63 -18.84 -0.88 -2.17
CA ILE A 63 -17.65 -0.05 -2.41
C ILE A 63 -17.89 0.94 -3.55
N SER A 64 -18.42 0.46 -4.67
CA SER A 64 -18.62 1.28 -5.86
C SER A 64 -19.63 2.41 -5.60
N ASN A 65 -20.71 2.10 -4.89
CA ASN A 65 -21.73 3.07 -4.49
C ASN A 65 -21.13 4.15 -3.58
N TYR A 66 -20.37 3.75 -2.56
CA TYR A 66 -19.72 4.68 -1.65
C TYR A 66 -18.78 5.65 -2.40
N ILE A 67 -17.86 5.13 -3.22
CA ILE A 67 -16.93 5.96 -3.99
C ILE A 67 -17.68 6.91 -4.92
N ASN A 68 -18.78 6.46 -5.55
CA ASN A 68 -19.59 7.31 -6.41
C ASN A 68 -20.31 8.41 -5.63
N ASP A 69 -20.85 8.12 -4.45
CA ASP A 69 -21.52 9.11 -3.60
C ASP A 69 -20.55 10.15 -3.03
N VAL A 70 -19.31 9.75 -2.74
CA VAL A 70 -18.21 10.65 -2.39
C VAL A 70 -17.87 11.58 -3.56
N LYS A 71 -17.70 11.02 -4.77
CA LYS A 71 -17.41 11.80 -5.98
C LYS A 71 -18.54 12.77 -6.33
N ALA A 72 -19.78 12.36 -6.08
CA ALA A 72 -20.96 13.21 -6.21
C ALA A 72 -21.12 14.25 -5.09
N GLY A 73 -20.28 14.22 -4.06
CA GLY A 73 -20.31 15.14 -2.92
C GLY A 73 -21.48 14.94 -1.95
N LYS A 74 -22.17 13.79 -2.01
CA LYS A 74 -23.28 13.45 -1.11
C LYS A 74 -22.78 12.99 0.26
N GLU A 75 -21.63 12.34 0.29
CA GLU A 75 -20.97 11.83 1.49
C GLU A 75 -19.79 12.73 1.89
N LYS A 76 -19.68 13.06 3.19
CA LYS A 76 -18.52 13.79 3.71
C LYS A 76 -17.37 12.80 3.89
N HIS A 77 -16.37 12.89 3.02
CA HIS A 77 -15.24 11.97 3.02
C HIS A 77 -14.38 12.07 4.29
N GLU A 78 -14.21 10.94 5.00
CA GLU A 78 -13.51 10.85 6.29
C GLU A 78 -12.07 11.39 6.22
N ILE A 79 -11.34 11.04 5.15
CA ILE A 79 -9.93 11.41 5.02
C ILE A 79 -9.71 12.93 5.01
N ARG A 80 -10.69 13.71 4.54
CA ARG A 80 -10.58 15.17 4.54
C ARG A 80 -10.51 15.67 5.98
N SER A 81 -11.44 15.21 6.82
CA SER A 81 -11.46 15.57 8.24
C SER A 81 -10.16 15.12 8.96
N TYR A 82 -9.66 13.94 8.62
CA TYR A 82 -8.39 13.44 9.13
C TYR A 82 -7.22 14.37 8.77
N ILE A 83 -7.07 14.74 7.50
CA ILE A 83 -6.03 15.66 7.05
C ILE A 83 -6.20 17.03 7.71
N GLU A 84 -7.42 17.55 7.81
CA GLU A 84 -7.65 18.86 8.43
C GLU A 84 -7.11 18.90 9.86
N THR A 85 -7.35 17.82 10.61
CA THR A 85 -6.95 17.67 12.00
C THR A 85 -5.44 17.49 12.14
N HIS A 86 -4.84 16.59 11.34
CA HIS A 86 -3.43 16.20 11.50
C HIS A 86 -2.45 17.13 10.77
N ALA A 87 -2.87 17.74 9.67
CA ALA A 87 -2.10 18.77 8.98
C ALA A 87 -2.29 20.15 9.60
N GLY A 88 -3.33 20.36 10.42
CA GLY A 88 -3.67 21.68 10.98
C GLY A 88 -4.19 22.65 9.92
N VAL A 89 -4.91 22.14 8.92
CA VAL A 89 -5.34 22.90 7.74
C VAL A 89 -6.85 22.88 7.64
N LYS A 90 -7.50 24.04 7.51
CA LYS A 90 -8.91 24.05 7.10
C LYS A 90 -9.01 23.80 5.59
N ILE A 91 -9.40 22.60 5.22
CA ILE A 91 -9.77 22.20 3.86
C ILE A 91 -11.24 22.59 3.70
N GLY A 92 -11.50 23.88 3.43
CA GLY A 92 -12.85 24.32 3.02
C GLY A 92 -13.29 23.67 1.70
N ARG A 93 -14.18 24.30 0.92
CA ARG A 93 -14.48 23.87 -0.48
C ARG A 93 -13.25 23.88 -1.43
N ARG A 94 -12.08 24.19 -0.91
CA ARG A 94 -10.80 24.30 -1.61
C ARG A 94 -10.32 22.92 -2.04
N SER A 95 -9.75 22.82 -3.23
CA SER A 95 -9.09 21.62 -3.73
C SER A 95 -7.91 21.25 -2.80
N CYS A 96 -8.10 20.23 -1.97
CA CYS A 96 -7.01 19.57 -1.27
C CYS A 96 -6.37 18.57 -2.22
N CYS A 97 -5.04 18.55 -2.24
CA CYS A 97 -4.26 17.63 -3.02
C CYS A 97 -3.20 17.01 -2.11
N ILE A 98 -3.07 15.69 -2.17
CA ILE A 98 -2.01 14.97 -1.49
C ILE A 98 -1.06 14.44 -2.56
N ILE A 99 0.23 14.70 -2.36
CA ILE A 99 1.29 14.23 -3.25
C ILE A 99 2.20 13.29 -2.47
N LYS A 100 2.34 12.06 -2.93
CA LYS A 100 3.26 11.07 -2.40
C LYS A 100 4.70 11.53 -2.58
N VAL A 101 5.49 11.35 -1.53
CA VAL A 101 6.90 11.73 -1.47
C VAL A 101 7.76 10.48 -1.39
N ASP A 102 8.85 10.47 -2.15
CA ASP A 102 9.85 9.42 -2.11
C ASP A 102 10.58 9.41 -0.76
N LYS A 103 10.75 8.23 -0.16
CA LYS A 103 11.36 8.12 1.17
C LYS A 103 12.83 8.54 1.19
N GLU A 104 13.57 8.27 0.11
CA GLU A 104 15.02 8.48 0.06
C GLU A 104 15.36 9.86 -0.50
N THR A 105 14.84 10.16 -1.69
CA THR A 105 15.12 11.39 -2.44
C THR A 105 14.28 12.57 -1.98
N LYS A 106 13.21 12.33 -1.21
CA LYS A 106 12.25 13.35 -0.73
C LYS A 106 11.56 14.11 -1.87
N LYS A 107 11.62 13.60 -3.09
CA LYS A 107 10.95 14.18 -4.26
C LYS A 107 9.49 13.78 -4.30
N GLU A 108 8.68 14.66 -4.87
CA GLU A 108 7.29 14.38 -5.17
C GLU A 108 7.19 13.38 -6.32
N ILE A 109 6.44 12.30 -6.10
CA ILE A 109 6.32 11.19 -7.05
C ILE A 109 5.00 11.23 -7.79
N ALA A 110 3.88 11.27 -7.04
CA ALA A 110 2.57 11.05 -7.62
C ALA A 110 1.48 11.72 -6.79
N LYS A 111 0.48 12.28 -7.47
CA LYS A 111 -0.76 12.71 -6.83
C LYS A 111 -1.59 11.49 -6.45
N LEU A 112 -2.09 11.47 -5.21
CA LEU A 112 -2.98 10.41 -4.73
C LEU A 112 -4.45 10.82 -4.92
N ASP A 113 -5.27 9.88 -5.39
CA ASP A 113 -6.73 10.02 -5.41
C ASP A 113 -7.27 9.66 -4.03
N MET A 114 -7.81 10.65 -3.33
CA MET A 114 -8.29 10.48 -1.96
C MET A 114 -9.68 9.86 -1.90
N ASP A 115 -10.46 9.85 -2.99
CA ASP A 115 -11.90 9.56 -2.96
C ASP A 115 -12.21 8.09 -2.60
N SER A 116 -11.22 7.20 -2.62
CA SER A 116 -11.33 5.80 -2.20
C SER A 116 -10.66 5.52 -0.86
N PHE A 117 -10.03 6.51 -0.21
CA PHE A 117 -9.18 6.27 0.95
C PHE A 117 -9.96 6.36 2.27
N ILE A 118 -9.83 5.33 3.09
CA ILE A 118 -10.43 5.26 4.42
C ILE A 118 -9.34 5.19 5.48
N VAL A 119 -9.49 5.89 6.59
CA VAL A 119 -8.49 5.87 7.67
C VAL A 119 -8.90 4.87 8.75
N GLU A 120 -10.18 4.85 9.11
CA GLU A 120 -10.69 3.98 10.17
C GLU A 120 -11.26 2.64 9.66
N ARG A 121 -10.84 1.55 10.31
CA ARG A 121 -11.35 0.20 10.06
C ARG A 121 -12.85 0.08 10.29
N ASP A 122 -13.38 0.80 11.27
CA ASP A 122 -14.81 0.78 11.60
C ASP A 122 -15.65 1.33 10.45
N PHE A 123 -15.10 2.28 9.68
CA PHE A 123 -15.76 2.81 8.50
C PHE A 123 -15.83 1.77 7.38
N ILE A 124 -14.77 0.99 7.18
CA ILE A 124 -14.78 -0.14 6.24
C ILE A 124 -15.86 -1.14 6.63
N MET A 125 -15.99 -1.49 7.92
CA MET A 125 -17.03 -2.40 8.37
C MET A 125 -18.44 -1.87 8.08
N LYS A 126 -18.67 -0.57 8.27
CA LYS A 126 -19.94 0.10 7.97
C LYS A 126 -20.27 0.08 6.48
N ILE A 127 -19.31 0.47 5.63
CA ILE A 127 -19.48 0.50 4.16
C ILE A 127 -19.78 -0.92 3.65
N LEU A 128 -18.97 -1.89 4.05
CA LEU A 128 -19.09 -3.27 3.58
C LEU A 128 -20.20 -4.06 4.28
N LYS A 129 -20.77 -3.53 5.37
CA LYS A 129 -21.75 -4.21 6.23
C LYS A 129 -21.23 -5.56 6.71
N ILE A 130 -19.98 -5.60 7.15
CA ILE A 130 -19.30 -6.81 7.64
C ILE A 130 -19.02 -6.74 9.13
N SER A 131 -18.92 -7.91 9.76
CA SER A 131 -18.54 -8.04 11.16
C SER A 131 -17.03 -7.90 11.37
N LYS A 132 -16.61 -7.58 12.60
CA LYS A 132 -15.19 -7.51 12.97
C LYS A 132 -14.41 -8.80 12.68
N PRO A 133 -14.93 -10.02 12.97
CA PRO A 133 -14.25 -11.26 12.56
C PRO A 133 -14.05 -11.36 11.04
N THR A 134 -15.03 -10.91 10.25
CA THR A 134 -14.93 -10.92 8.78
C THR A 134 -13.85 -9.95 8.30
N LEU A 135 -13.79 -8.75 8.89
CA LEU A 135 -12.74 -7.78 8.62
C LEU A 135 -11.35 -8.36 8.90
N LEU A 136 -11.15 -8.97 10.07
CA LEU A 136 -9.87 -9.56 10.45
C LEU A 136 -9.45 -10.68 9.49
N ARG A 137 -10.39 -11.55 9.11
CA ARG A 137 -10.15 -12.57 8.08
C ARG A 137 -9.75 -11.96 6.74
N PHE A 138 -10.40 -10.88 6.31
CA PHE A 138 -10.05 -10.19 5.06
C PHE A 138 -8.67 -9.54 5.10
N ILE A 139 -8.21 -9.08 6.27
CA ILE A 139 -6.84 -8.61 6.47
C ILE A 139 -5.85 -9.78 6.39
N GLU A 140 -6.16 -10.91 7.04
CA GLU A 140 -5.32 -12.11 7.05
C GLU A 140 -5.09 -12.68 5.65
N ILE A 141 -6.12 -12.68 4.80
CA ILE A 141 -6.02 -13.14 3.40
C ILE A 141 -5.66 -12.02 2.42
N CYS A 142 -5.16 -10.89 2.91
CA CYS A 142 -4.64 -9.75 2.12
C CYS A 142 -5.64 -9.11 1.14
N ILE A 143 -6.95 -9.17 1.43
CA ILE A 143 -7.95 -8.38 0.69
C ILE A 143 -7.92 -6.93 1.13
N ILE A 144 -7.78 -6.73 2.45
CA ILE A 144 -7.72 -5.42 3.08
C ILE A 144 -6.30 -5.23 3.59
N THR A 145 -5.59 -4.28 2.99
CA THR A 145 -4.22 -3.95 3.37
C THR A 145 -4.16 -2.50 3.81
N GLN A 146 -3.45 -2.25 4.92
CA GLN A 146 -3.18 -0.89 5.37
C GLN A 146 -1.92 -0.38 4.68
N HIS A 147 -2.02 0.83 4.14
CA HIS A 147 -0.92 1.54 3.50
C HIS A 147 -0.37 2.60 4.42
N VAL A 148 0.92 2.86 4.25
CA VAL A 148 1.65 3.91 4.96
C VAL A 148 2.50 4.66 3.95
N GLU A 149 2.17 5.94 3.75
CA GLU A 149 2.83 6.80 2.77
C GLU A 149 3.27 8.12 3.40
N TYR A 150 4.43 8.62 3.00
CA TYR A 150 4.82 10.00 3.30
C TYR A 150 4.29 10.91 2.22
N VAL A 151 3.62 11.98 2.63
CA VAL A 151 2.91 12.84 1.70
C VAL A 151 3.08 14.33 2.02
N ASN A 152 3.08 15.14 0.96
CA ASN A 152 2.91 16.57 1.05
C ASN A 152 1.43 16.92 0.85
N VAL A 153 0.91 17.78 1.72
CA VAL A 153 -0.48 18.24 1.68
C VAL A 153 -0.51 19.65 1.15
N TYR A 154 -1.22 19.83 0.05
CA TYR A 154 -1.49 21.11 -0.58
C TYR A 154 -2.96 21.49 -0.42
N ALA A 155 -3.22 22.75 -0.09
CA ALA A 155 -4.56 23.30 -0.09
C ALA A 155 -4.58 24.57 -0.94
N SER A 156 -5.43 24.58 -1.98
CA SER A 156 -5.45 25.68 -2.98
C SER A 156 -4.08 25.92 -3.64
N GLY A 157 -3.35 24.84 -3.94
CA GLY A 157 -2.02 24.91 -4.57
C GLY A 157 -0.88 25.36 -3.64
N ILE A 158 -1.16 25.70 -2.39
CA ILE A 158 -0.13 26.10 -1.41
C ILE A 158 0.23 24.90 -0.55
N LEU A 159 1.53 24.62 -0.40
CA LEU A 159 2.02 23.60 0.52
C LEU A 159 1.64 23.99 1.96
N LYS A 160 0.93 23.10 2.64
CA LYS A 160 0.48 23.32 4.02
C LYS A 160 1.18 22.42 5.02
N LYS A 161 1.46 21.19 4.62
CA LYS A 161 2.19 20.23 5.46
C LYS A 161 3.13 19.43 4.59
N GLU A 162 4.40 19.44 4.96
CA GLU A 162 5.42 18.61 4.32
C GLU A 162 5.58 17.30 5.10
N LYS A 163 5.81 16.18 4.39
CA LYS A 163 6.16 14.88 4.96
C LYS A 163 5.21 14.40 6.08
N MET A 164 3.92 14.59 5.88
CA MET A 164 2.91 13.97 6.73
C MET A 164 2.92 12.46 6.50
N CYS A 165 2.93 11.66 7.57
CA CYS A 165 2.72 10.23 7.46
C CYS A 165 1.21 9.95 7.38
N LEU A 166 0.76 9.33 6.29
CA LEU A 166 -0.63 9.00 6.03
C LEU A 166 -0.83 7.48 6.14
N PHE A 167 -1.72 7.09 7.04
CA PHE A 167 -2.19 5.71 7.19
C PHE A 167 -3.58 5.60 6.58
N TYR A 168 -3.79 4.69 5.65
CA TYR A 168 -5.08 4.53 4.99
C TYR A 168 -5.30 3.13 4.42
N TYR A 169 -6.53 2.86 4.05
CA TYR A 169 -6.99 1.70 3.30
C TYR A 169 -7.58 2.19 1.98
N ASP A 170 -7.26 1.55 0.86
CA ASP A 170 -7.80 1.93 -0.45
C ASP A 170 -8.97 1.02 -0.81
N LEU A 171 -10.20 1.57 -0.83
CA LEU A 171 -11.39 0.83 -1.25
C LEU A 171 -11.31 0.38 -2.71
N GLY A 172 -10.63 1.13 -3.58
CA GLY A 172 -10.40 0.75 -4.97
C GLY A 172 -9.54 -0.50 -5.07
N GLU A 173 -8.49 -0.58 -4.25
CA GLU A 173 -7.67 -1.79 -4.13
C GLU A 173 -8.46 -2.96 -3.53
N ILE A 174 -9.21 -2.74 -2.45
CA ILE A 174 -10.05 -3.78 -1.83
C ILE A 174 -11.03 -4.35 -2.86
N LYS A 175 -11.66 -3.50 -3.66
CA LYS A 175 -12.54 -3.91 -4.76
C LYS A 175 -11.79 -4.77 -5.79
N ASN A 176 -10.60 -4.35 -6.20
CA ASN A 176 -9.79 -5.11 -7.16
C ASN A 176 -9.36 -6.47 -6.59
N ASN A 177 -9.00 -6.51 -5.31
CA ASN A 177 -8.65 -7.76 -4.63
C ASN A 177 -9.86 -8.70 -4.59
N LEU A 178 -11.07 -8.19 -4.27
CA LEU A 178 -12.30 -8.98 -4.33
C LEU A 178 -12.61 -9.51 -5.74
N LEU A 179 -12.35 -8.74 -6.79
CA LEU A 179 -12.57 -9.19 -8.18
C LEU A 179 -11.61 -10.31 -8.61
N ASN A 180 -10.39 -10.33 -8.06
CA ASN A 180 -9.32 -11.22 -8.48
C ASN A 180 -9.17 -12.49 -7.62
N ILE A 181 -10.09 -12.73 -6.68
CA ILE A 181 -10.11 -13.98 -5.90
C ILE A 181 -10.72 -15.10 -6.73
N GLU A 182 -9.91 -16.13 -6.98
CA GLU A 182 -10.24 -17.40 -7.62
C GLU A 182 -10.76 -18.43 -6.58
#